data_AF-A0A4Q2WYX2-F1
#
_entry.id   AF-A0A4Q2WYX2-F1
#
_cell.length_a   1.000
_cell.length_b   1.000
_cell.length_c   1.000
_cell.angle_alpha   90.00
_cell.angle_beta   90.00
_cell.angle_gamma   90.00
#
_symmetry.space_group_name_H-M   'P 1'
#
loop_
_entity.id
_entity.type
_entity.pdbx_description
1 polymer ?
#
loop_
_entity_poly.entity_id
_entity_poly.type
_entity_poly.pdbx_seq_one_letter_code
_entity_poly.pdbx_strand_id
1 'polypeptide(L)'
;MSERTDPAAGGLGALLALLLAAFAGSAVAQYNIGTGSAMDLYQGSCAGCHGATLGGGSAGSLVDDEWVVGKDDEAISRAIRDGVEGTAMPAWGPSLDAGQIRALVILLREQRDADRLKALEKSNTVRPGTVFRSERHAFTLERVAEMSGTLWAMDFLPDGSLLATQREGTLWHIVEGQRMAISGTPEVLTKSQGGLLDVKVHARGDGAPWIYLSFSEKSTQGAMTAVVRGRIREGRWVDQQDIFRVPVEQHINTAYHYGSRLAIAGDYVYVSVGDRGRKEMAQSLDRPNGKIHRLHLDGRVPRDNPFRAKGQFASTWSYGHRNPQGLDAHPATGEVWASEHGPRGGDEVNRIRRGRNYGWPLVSHGMDYDGTAISASPRMRGVEEPARYWTPSISPGGIAFYTGDAFPAWKGSLLVGAQGARELHRLSLRGHVVTADETVMSGQGRVRDVANGPDGHPYVILNNPEPESSGIHRLIPAPDGAVNTQRDPRT
;
A
#
# COMPACT_ATOMS: atom_id res chain seq x y z
N MET A 1 65.45 33.42 -34.21
CA MET A 1 64.72 32.96 -35.42
C MET A 1 64.61 31.45 -35.32
N SER A 2 63.51 30.77 -35.00
CA SER A 2 62.08 31.07 -34.92
C SER A 2 61.55 30.00 -33.94
N GLU A 3 61.18 30.35 -32.71
CA GLU A 3 59.77 30.41 -32.28
C GLU A 3 58.76 29.82 -33.27
N ARG A 4 58.13 28.71 -32.89
CA ARG A 4 56.66 28.55 -32.95
C ARG A 4 56.22 27.75 -31.73
N THR A 5 55.65 28.51 -30.81
CA THR A 5 54.67 28.12 -29.80
C THR A 5 53.39 27.67 -30.49
N ASP A 6 52.73 26.66 -29.93
CA ASP A 6 51.28 26.47 -30.04
C ASP A 6 50.74 26.11 -28.65
N PRO A 7 49.50 26.49 -28.33
CA PRO A 7 49.13 26.95 -26.98
C PRO A 7 48.15 26.02 -26.25
N ALA A 8 48.06 26.27 -24.93
CA ALA A 8 46.88 26.12 -24.05
C ALA A 8 46.20 24.73 -24.03
N ALA A 9 46.35 23.92 -22.97
CA ALA A 9 45.87 24.16 -21.60
C ALA A 9 44.45 24.76 -21.55
N GLY A 10 43.44 23.91 -21.43
CA GLY A 10 42.07 24.33 -21.15
C GLY A 10 41.12 23.15 -20.94
N GLY A 11 40.83 22.81 -19.68
CA GLY A 11 39.55 22.23 -19.31
C GLY A 11 39.47 20.71 -19.12
N LEU A 12 40.02 20.19 -18.01
CA LEU A 12 39.47 19.01 -17.34
C LEU A 12 39.58 19.21 -15.82
N GLY A 13 38.85 20.22 -15.34
CA GLY A 13 38.64 20.46 -13.93
C GLY A 13 37.19 20.90 -13.74
N ALA A 14 36.48 20.22 -12.83
CA ALA A 14 35.11 20.47 -12.40
C ALA A 14 33.98 20.01 -13.35
N LEU A 15 33.67 18.71 -13.31
CA LEU A 15 32.30 18.21 -13.48
C LEU A 15 32.16 16.85 -12.75
N LEU A 16 32.42 16.87 -11.44
CA LEU A 16 32.14 15.75 -10.55
C LEU A 16 31.33 16.25 -9.34
N ALA A 17 30.16 16.82 -9.62
CA ALA A 17 29.16 17.14 -8.61
C ALA A 17 27.82 17.43 -9.30
N LEU A 18 27.10 16.38 -9.72
CA LEU A 18 25.65 16.41 -10.00
C LEU A 18 25.20 15.01 -10.46
N LEU A 19 25.32 14.01 -9.59
CA LEU A 19 24.69 12.68 -9.78
C LEU A 19 24.28 12.08 -8.42
N LEU A 20 23.62 12.89 -7.59
CA LEU A 20 22.97 12.47 -6.35
C LEU A 20 21.57 13.07 -6.28
N ALA A 21 20.70 12.64 -7.19
CA ALA A 21 19.26 12.90 -7.12
C ALA A 21 18.51 11.81 -7.89
N ALA A 22 18.65 10.56 -7.48
CA ALA A 22 17.93 9.45 -8.08
C ALA A 22 17.57 8.36 -7.06
N PHE A 23 17.07 8.74 -5.87
CA PHE A 23 16.59 7.77 -4.87
C PHE A 23 15.27 8.10 -4.15
N ALA A 24 14.57 9.19 -4.48
CA ALA A 24 13.30 9.57 -3.84
C ALA A 24 12.02 9.25 -4.65
N GLY A 25 12.14 8.56 -5.79
CA GLY A 25 11.10 8.51 -6.84
C GLY A 25 9.83 7.67 -6.59
N SER A 26 9.46 7.34 -5.35
CA SER A 26 8.18 6.64 -5.09
C SER A 26 7.27 7.34 -4.10
N ALA A 27 7.80 8.14 -3.17
CA ALA A 27 6.98 9.00 -2.31
C ALA A 27 6.60 10.30 -3.02
N VAL A 28 7.52 10.91 -3.77
CA VAL A 28 7.31 12.22 -4.43
C VAL A 28 6.20 12.17 -5.48
N ALA A 29 6.06 11.06 -6.22
CA ALA A 29 5.02 10.92 -7.24
C ALA A 29 3.61 10.73 -6.67
N GLN A 30 3.48 10.22 -5.43
CA GLN A 30 2.18 10.03 -4.79
C GLN A 30 1.58 11.35 -4.28
N TYR A 31 2.37 12.41 -4.17
CA TYR A 31 1.92 13.71 -3.66
C TYR A 31 2.09 14.86 -4.65
N ASN A 32 1.71 14.63 -5.91
CA ASN A 32 1.40 15.72 -6.86
C ASN A 32 0.13 16.50 -6.47
N ILE A 33 -0.22 16.56 -5.18
CA ILE A 33 -1.41 17.24 -4.65
C ILE A 33 -1.42 18.68 -5.15
N GLY A 34 -2.58 19.14 -5.61
CA GLY A 34 -2.74 20.52 -6.05
C GLY A 34 -2.16 20.84 -7.43
N THR A 35 -1.79 19.83 -8.24
CA THR A 35 -1.21 20.03 -9.58
C THR A 35 -1.99 19.31 -10.68
N GLY A 36 -1.68 19.61 -11.93
CA GLY A 36 -2.24 18.94 -13.11
C GLY A 36 -3.59 19.50 -13.56
N SER A 37 -4.23 18.81 -14.50
CA SER A 37 -5.45 19.26 -15.17
C SER A 37 -6.61 19.57 -14.22
N ALA A 38 -6.75 18.83 -13.11
CA ALA A 38 -7.73 19.15 -12.07
C ALA A 38 -7.52 20.56 -11.47
N MET A 39 -6.27 20.95 -11.23
CA MET A 39 -5.95 22.29 -10.72
C MET A 39 -6.18 23.35 -11.80
N ASP A 40 -5.86 23.07 -13.06
CA ASP A 40 -6.15 24.01 -14.16
C ASP A 40 -7.66 24.26 -14.30
N LEU A 41 -8.48 23.21 -14.19
CA LEU A 41 -9.94 23.30 -14.15
C LEU A 41 -10.42 24.14 -12.96
N TYR A 42 -9.81 23.94 -11.79
CA TYR A 42 -10.12 24.71 -10.59
C TYR A 42 -9.79 26.20 -10.79
N GLN A 43 -8.63 26.53 -11.34
CA GLN A 43 -8.23 27.93 -11.59
C GLN A 43 -9.18 28.62 -12.58
N GLY A 44 -9.63 27.90 -13.62
CA GLY A 44 -10.54 28.45 -14.62
C GLY A 44 -11.99 28.61 -14.15
N SER A 45 -12.45 27.78 -13.20
CA SER A 45 -13.87 27.69 -12.84
C SER A 45 -14.17 28.19 -11.42
N CYS A 46 -13.31 27.89 -10.45
CA CYS A 46 -13.64 28.02 -9.02
C CYS A 46 -12.82 29.09 -8.30
N ALA A 47 -11.57 29.32 -8.71
CA ALA A 47 -10.62 30.19 -8.01
C ALA A 47 -11.08 31.65 -7.89
N GLY A 48 -11.89 32.14 -8.84
CA GLY A 48 -12.44 33.51 -8.78
C GLY A 48 -13.29 33.79 -7.53
N CYS A 49 -13.94 32.76 -6.98
CA CYS A 49 -14.76 32.87 -5.76
C CYS A 49 -14.07 32.31 -4.52
N HIS A 50 -13.37 31.18 -4.66
CA HIS A 50 -12.79 30.43 -3.54
C HIS A 50 -11.27 30.67 -3.33
N GLY A 51 -10.70 31.62 -4.08
CA GLY A 51 -9.29 31.97 -4.03
C GLY A 51 -8.39 30.96 -4.77
N ALA A 52 -7.20 31.39 -5.17
CA ALA A 52 -6.27 30.55 -5.94
C ALA A 52 -5.79 29.30 -5.18
N THR A 53 -5.86 29.31 -3.85
CA THR A 53 -5.38 28.24 -2.96
C THR A 53 -6.51 27.50 -2.24
N LEU A 54 -7.77 27.69 -2.65
CA LEU A 54 -8.96 27.06 -2.05
C LEU A 54 -9.29 27.54 -0.63
N GLY A 55 -8.52 28.48 -0.07
CA GLY A 55 -8.70 29.00 1.28
C GLY A 55 -9.84 30.02 1.45
N GLY A 56 -10.63 30.27 0.40
CA GLY A 56 -11.74 31.22 0.41
C GLY A 56 -11.43 32.56 -0.26
N GLY A 57 -12.47 33.38 -0.40
CA GLY A 57 -12.43 34.67 -1.09
C GLY A 57 -13.75 35.40 -0.93
N SER A 58 -14.45 35.65 -2.04
CA SER A 58 -15.84 36.12 -1.99
C SER A 58 -16.82 35.01 -1.59
N ALA A 59 -16.41 33.75 -1.70
CA ALA A 59 -17.08 32.57 -1.15
C ALA A 59 -16.25 31.91 -0.05
N GLY A 60 -16.88 30.98 0.69
CA GLY A 60 -16.23 30.24 1.78
C GLY A 60 -15.04 29.39 1.32
N SER A 61 -14.24 28.96 2.28
CA SER A 61 -13.11 28.05 2.05
C SER A 61 -13.60 26.66 1.59
N LEU A 62 -12.81 26.02 0.74
CA LEU A 62 -13.03 24.66 0.24
C LEU A 62 -12.08 23.65 0.90
N VAL A 63 -11.47 24.00 2.03
CA VAL A 63 -10.49 23.14 2.73
C VAL A 63 -10.77 22.97 4.22
N ASP A 64 -11.88 23.49 4.75
CA ASP A 64 -12.23 23.45 6.18
C ASP A 64 -13.47 22.58 6.51
N ASP A 65 -14.08 21.93 5.51
CA ASP A 65 -15.30 21.12 5.63
C ASP A 65 -16.50 21.89 6.25
N GLU A 66 -16.48 23.22 6.36
CA GLU A 66 -17.57 24.06 6.87
C GLU A 66 -18.47 24.55 5.71
N TRP A 67 -19.06 23.61 4.99
CA TRP A 67 -19.78 23.91 3.75
C TRP A 67 -21.30 23.95 3.96
N VAL A 68 -21.97 24.77 3.16
CA VAL A 68 -23.44 24.89 3.14
C VAL A 68 -24.14 23.67 2.52
N VAL A 69 -23.37 22.77 1.90
CA VAL A 69 -23.83 21.50 1.32
C VAL A 69 -23.30 20.30 2.12
N GLY A 70 -23.82 19.10 1.82
CA GLY A 70 -23.31 17.86 2.41
C GLY A 70 -21.81 17.65 2.16
N LYS A 71 -21.15 16.95 3.09
CA LYS A 71 -19.69 16.76 3.08
C LYS A 71 -19.22 15.53 2.31
N ASP A 72 -20.11 14.68 1.81
CA ASP A 72 -19.75 13.48 1.04
C ASP A 72 -19.48 13.78 -0.44
N ASP A 73 -18.69 12.93 -1.12
CA ASP A 73 -18.24 13.17 -2.50
C ASP A 73 -19.40 13.37 -3.49
N GLU A 74 -20.55 12.74 -3.24
CA GLU A 74 -21.74 12.80 -4.09
C GLU A 74 -22.45 14.15 -3.90
N ALA A 75 -22.56 14.65 -2.66
CA ALA A 75 -23.04 16.00 -2.38
C ALA A 75 -22.16 17.08 -3.00
N ILE A 76 -20.83 16.93 -2.93
CA ILE A 76 -19.88 17.87 -3.56
C ILE A 76 -20.02 17.83 -5.08
N SER A 77 -20.11 16.62 -5.66
CA SER A 77 -20.33 16.46 -7.10
C SER A 77 -21.61 17.14 -7.57
N ARG A 78 -22.72 17.00 -6.81
CA ARG A 78 -23.97 17.69 -7.09
C ARG A 78 -23.84 19.21 -7.00
N ALA A 79 -23.19 19.72 -5.95
CA ALA A 79 -22.98 21.15 -5.79
C ALA A 79 -22.19 21.77 -6.96
N ILE A 80 -21.13 21.10 -7.42
CA ILE A 80 -20.37 21.54 -8.59
C ILE A 80 -21.23 21.48 -9.86
N ARG A 81 -21.94 20.37 -10.08
CA ARG A 81 -22.72 20.14 -11.30
C ARG A 81 -23.92 21.07 -11.42
N ASP A 82 -24.69 21.17 -10.35
CA ASP A 82 -26.03 21.75 -10.34
C ASP A 82 -26.04 23.17 -9.75
N GLY A 83 -24.91 23.63 -9.19
CA GLY A 83 -24.82 24.86 -8.41
C GLY A 83 -25.43 24.68 -7.02
N VAL A 84 -25.54 25.78 -6.27
CA VAL A 84 -26.19 25.78 -4.96
C VAL A 84 -27.27 26.85 -4.91
N GLU A 85 -28.53 26.41 -4.85
CA GLU A 85 -29.70 27.28 -4.78
C GLU A 85 -29.61 28.25 -3.59
N GLY A 86 -29.99 29.51 -3.82
CA GLY A 86 -29.90 30.56 -2.80
C GLY A 86 -28.48 31.14 -2.61
N THR A 87 -27.51 30.73 -3.43
CA THR A 87 -26.14 31.29 -3.43
C THR A 87 -25.74 31.81 -4.82
N ALA A 88 -24.58 32.46 -4.90
CA ALA A 88 -23.98 32.87 -6.16
C ALA A 88 -23.23 31.72 -6.90
N MET A 89 -23.23 30.49 -6.37
CA MET A 89 -22.50 29.37 -6.95
C MET A 89 -23.21 28.88 -8.24
N PRO A 90 -22.59 29.03 -9.43
CA PRO A 90 -23.21 28.64 -10.68
C PRO A 90 -23.18 27.12 -10.88
N ALA A 91 -24.04 26.63 -11.77
CA ALA A 91 -24.02 25.24 -12.22
C ALA A 91 -22.91 25.04 -13.26
N TRP A 92 -21.95 24.15 -12.99
CA TRP A 92 -20.85 23.84 -13.92
C TRP A 92 -21.13 22.64 -14.83
N GLY A 93 -22.21 21.87 -14.59
CA GLY A 93 -22.58 20.71 -15.40
C GLY A 93 -22.69 20.96 -16.92
N PRO A 94 -23.12 22.15 -17.40
CA PRO A 94 -23.10 22.46 -18.83
C PRO A 94 -21.69 22.64 -19.43
N SER A 95 -20.68 22.95 -18.60
CA SER A 95 -19.31 23.27 -19.03
C SER A 95 -18.29 22.19 -18.67
N LEU A 96 -18.60 21.35 -17.67
CA LEU A 96 -17.71 20.30 -17.16
C LEU A 96 -18.39 18.93 -17.29
N ASP A 97 -17.66 17.96 -17.85
CA ASP A 97 -18.11 16.58 -17.88
C ASP A 97 -18.00 15.90 -16.49
N ALA A 98 -18.60 14.73 -16.35
CA ALA A 98 -18.61 13.99 -15.09
C ALA A 98 -17.20 13.58 -14.60
N GLY A 99 -16.27 13.31 -15.51
CA GLY A 99 -14.87 13.03 -15.17
C GLY A 99 -14.14 14.27 -14.65
N GLN A 100 -14.35 15.42 -15.28
CA GLN A 100 -13.79 16.70 -14.83
C GLN A 100 -14.33 17.09 -13.44
N ILE A 101 -15.64 16.97 -13.23
CA ILE A 101 -16.26 17.20 -11.91
C ILE A 101 -15.65 16.24 -10.88
N ARG A 102 -15.47 14.96 -11.25
CA ARG A 102 -14.86 13.99 -10.34
C ARG A 102 -13.43 14.33 -9.97
N ALA A 103 -12.62 14.76 -10.93
CA ALA A 103 -11.25 15.19 -10.70
C ALA A 103 -11.19 16.39 -9.74
N LEU A 104 -12.12 17.35 -9.88
CA LEU A 104 -12.25 18.47 -8.94
C LEU A 104 -12.58 17.99 -7.52
N VAL A 105 -13.54 17.08 -7.34
CA VAL A 105 -13.86 16.53 -6.01
C VAL A 105 -12.63 15.88 -5.37
N ILE A 106 -11.88 15.09 -6.13
CA ILE A 106 -10.64 14.47 -5.65
C ILE A 106 -9.63 15.54 -5.24
N LEU A 107 -9.42 16.56 -6.07
CA LEU A 107 -8.53 17.68 -5.75
C LEU A 107 -8.91 18.39 -4.44
N LEU A 108 -10.21 18.65 -4.20
CA LEU A 108 -10.67 19.28 -2.96
C LEU A 108 -10.28 18.43 -1.73
N ARG A 109 -10.47 17.10 -1.82
CA ARG A 109 -10.07 16.18 -0.74
C ARG A 109 -8.57 16.20 -0.49
N GLU A 110 -7.78 16.17 -1.55
CA GLU A 110 -6.33 16.22 -1.42
C GLU A 110 -5.87 17.53 -0.79
N GLN A 111 -6.43 18.66 -1.22
CA GLN A 111 -6.03 19.97 -0.73
C GLN A 111 -6.38 20.16 0.75
N ARG A 112 -7.54 19.65 1.20
CA ARG A 112 -7.93 19.62 2.61
C ARG A 112 -6.88 18.93 3.48
N ASP A 113 -6.36 17.80 3.03
CA ASP A 113 -5.43 16.97 3.82
C ASP A 113 -3.95 17.24 3.51
N ALA A 114 -3.65 18.15 2.58
CA ALA A 114 -2.31 18.38 2.04
C ALA A 114 -1.30 18.76 3.13
N ASP A 115 -1.65 19.70 3.99
CA ASP A 115 -0.74 20.20 5.02
C ASP A 115 -0.47 19.15 6.10
N ARG A 116 -1.50 18.38 6.49
CA ARG A 116 -1.36 17.23 7.40
C ARG A 116 -0.40 16.19 6.82
N LEU A 117 -0.60 15.80 5.56
CA LEU A 117 0.25 14.79 4.91
C LEU A 117 1.69 15.28 4.73
N LYS A 118 1.90 16.55 4.35
CA LYS A 118 3.23 17.17 4.29
C LYS A 118 3.90 17.24 5.67
N ALA A 119 3.15 17.52 6.73
CA ALA A 119 3.67 17.53 8.09
C ALA A 119 4.11 16.12 8.53
N LEU A 120 3.31 15.09 8.20
CA LEU A 120 3.64 13.70 8.46
C LEU A 120 4.85 13.23 7.65
N GLU A 121 4.99 13.65 6.39
CA GLU A 121 6.12 13.30 5.53
C GLU A 121 7.47 13.70 6.15
N LYS A 122 7.51 14.83 6.85
CA LYS A 122 8.71 15.30 7.57
C LYS A 122 9.03 14.46 8.82
N SER A 123 8.11 13.62 9.30
CA SER A 123 8.26 12.82 10.51
C SER A 123 8.86 11.44 10.19
N ASN A 124 10.20 11.36 10.16
CA ASN A 124 10.99 10.17 9.81
C ASN A 124 11.58 9.42 11.03
N THR A 125 11.21 9.78 12.25
CA THR A 125 11.89 9.26 13.44
C THR A 125 10.89 8.65 14.38
N VAL A 126 11.06 7.34 14.62
CA VAL A 126 10.40 6.65 15.74
C VAL A 126 10.79 7.38 17.02
N ARG A 127 9.81 7.75 17.84
CA ARG A 127 10.03 8.41 19.12
C ARG A 127 9.79 7.42 20.25
N PRO A 128 10.84 6.78 20.81
CA PRO A 128 10.69 5.84 21.90
C PRO A 128 9.94 6.46 23.08
N GLY A 129 9.11 5.67 23.76
CA GLY A 129 8.33 6.14 24.92
C GLY A 129 7.16 7.07 24.58
N THR A 130 6.88 7.34 23.29
CA THR A 130 5.62 7.98 22.91
C THR A 130 4.45 7.10 23.33
N VAL A 131 3.49 7.69 24.03
CA VAL A 131 2.23 7.06 24.42
C VAL A 131 1.21 7.43 23.36
N PHE A 132 0.74 6.43 22.63
CA PHE A 132 -0.37 6.52 21.68
C PHE A 132 -1.65 6.21 22.41
N ARG A 133 -2.70 7.02 22.21
CA ARG A 133 -4.04 6.74 22.71
C ARG A 133 -5.00 6.50 21.55
N SER A 134 -5.52 5.28 21.50
CA SER A 134 -6.71 4.94 20.72
C SER A 134 -7.97 5.14 21.57
N GLU A 135 -9.14 5.03 20.94
CA GLU A 135 -10.47 5.03 21.56
C GLU A 135 -10.60 4.00 22.68
N ARG A 136 -9.86 2.88 22.59
CA ARG A 136 -10.04 1.70 23.45
C ARG A 136 -8.84 1.33 24.29
N HIS A 137 -7.63 1.77 23.91
CA HIS A 137 -6.36 1.40 24.55
C HIS A 137 -5.33 2.51 24.45
N ALA A 138 -4.38 2.53 25.38
CA ALA A 138 -3.15 3.29 25.26
C ALA A 138 -1.96 2.32 25.08
N PHE A 139 -0.94 2.70 24.32
CA PHE A 139 0.23 1.85 24.10
C PHE A 139 1.51 2.64 23.82
N THR A 140 2.65 1.96 23.93
CA THR A 140 3.97 2.42 23.49
C THR A 140 4.54 1.45 22.45
N LEU A 141 5.63 1.87 21.80
CA LEU A 141 6.39 1.01 20.89
C LEU A 141 7.65 0.51 21.58
N GLU A 142 7.83 -0.81 21.56
CA GLU A 142 9.06 -1.47 21.96
C GLU A 142 9.80 -1.95 20.71
N ARG A 143 11.07 -1.57 20.57
CA ARG A 143 11.89 -1.98 19.43
C ARG A 143 12.42 -3.40 19.61
N VAL A 144 12.19 -4.23 18.61
CA VAL A 144 12.59 -5.64 18.57
C VAL A 144 13.87 -5.82 17.74
N ALA A 145 13.95 -5.15 16.60
CA ALA A 145 15.12 -5.17 15.72
C ALA A 145 15.19 -3.89 14.88
N GLU A 146 16.40 -3.52 14.44
CA GLU A 146 16.65 -2.36 13.59
C GLU A 146 17.84 -2.63 12.66
N MET A 147 17.72 -2.24 11.39
CA MET A 147 18.74 -2.48 10.35
C MET A 147 18.70 -1.42 9.24
N SER A 148 19.80 -1.31 8.49
CA SER A 148 19.85 -0.52 7.26
C SER A 148 19.10 -1.20 6.12
N GLY A 149 18.59 -0.40 5.18
CA GLY A 149 17.80 -0.88 4.04
C GLY A 149 16.31 -1.04 4.37
N THR A 150 15.58 -1.70 3.49
CA THR A 150 14.11 -1.73 3.49
C THR A 150 13.58 -3.10 3.85
N LEU A 151 13.02 -3.27 5.04
CA LEU A 151 12.23 -4.45 5.39
C LEU A 151 10.89 -4.43 4.64
N TRP A 152 10.41 -5.61 4.25
CA TRP A 152 9.21 -5.75 3.41
C TRP A 152 8.07 -6.46 4.14
N ALA A 153 8.32 -7.63 4.72
CA ALA A 153 7.34 -8.38 5.51
C ALA A 153 7.99 -9.10 6.69
N MET A 154 7.14 -9.55 7.61
CA MET A 154 7.52 -10.44 8.68
C MET A 154 6.45 -11.50 8.97
N ASP A 155 6.89 -12.62 9.52
CA ASP A 155 6.01 -13.66 10.06
C ASP A 155 6.72 -14.48 11.14
N PHE A 156 5.97 -15.16 12.00
CA PHE A 156 6.51 -15.87 13.15
C PHE A 156 6.61 -17.38 12.91
N LEU A 157 7.71 -17.97 13.39
CA LEU A 157 7.89 -19.41 13.49
C LEU A 157 7.15 -19.94 14.74
N PRO A 158 6.82 -21.25 14.79
CA PRO A 158 6.12 -21.85 15.93
C PRO A 158 6.85 -21.74 17.27
N ASP A 159 8.17 -21.58 17.25
CA ASP A 159 9.01 -21.40 18.44
C ASP A 159 8.99 -19.94 18.95
N GLY A 160 8.27 -19.05 18.28
CA GLY A 160 8.16 -17.64 18.62
C GLY A 160 9.24 -16.75 18.00
N SER A 161 10.23 -17.32 17.30
CA SER A 161 11.21 -16.53 16.56
C SER A 161 10.61 -15.90 15.31
N LEU A 162 11.23 -14.83 14.84
CA LEU A 162 10.70 -14.00 13.76
C LEU A 162 11.48 -14.22 12.47
N LEU A 163 10.77 -14.32 11.35
CA LEU A 163 11.33 -14.17 10.02
C LEU A 163 11.00 -12.79 9.47
N ALA A 164 11.97 -12.12 8.84
CA ALA A 164 11.75 -10.84 8.18
C ALA A 164 12.46 -10.78 6.84
N THR A 165 11.74 -10.37 5.79
CA THR A 165 12.32 -10.16 4.46
C THR A 165 12.83 -8.74 4.33
N GLN A 166 14.02 -8.62 3.78
CA GLN A 166 14.59 -7.37 3.34
C GLN A 166 14.51 -7.30 1.82
N ARG A 167 13.97 -6.21 1.28
CA ARG A 167 13.72 -6.03 -0.16
C ARG A 167 14.97 -6.30 -0.99
N GLU A 168 16.14 -5.97 -0.45
CA GLU A 168 17.43 -6.15 -1.10
C GLU A 168 17.81 -7.62 -1.37
N GLY A 169 17.11 -8.60 -0.79
CA GLY A 169 17.27 -10.04 -1.11
C GLY A 169 17.52 -10.95 0.09
N THR A 170 17.62 -10.38 1.29
CA THR A 170 17.96 -11.14 2.51
C THR A 170 16.71 -11.58 3.26
N LEU A 171 16.65 -12.87 3.62
CA LEU A 171 15.74 -13.34 4.66
C LEU A 171 16.47 -13.37 6.00
N TRP A 172 15.96 -12.64 6.97
CA TRP A 172 16.47 -12.61 8.34
C TRP A 172 15.70 -13.57 9.22
N HIS A 173 16.42 -14.35 10.03
CA HIS A 173 15.88 -15.04 11.20
C HIS A 173 16.32 -14.28 12.45
N ILE A 174 15.35 -13.88 13.27
CA ILE A 174 15.56 -13.02 14.42
C ILE A 174 15.09 -13.75 15.68
N VAL A 175 16.01 -13.92 16.63
CA VAL A 175 15.81 -14.58 17.92
C VAL A 175 16.30 -13.63 19.00
N GLU A 176 15.42 -13.19 19.90
CA GLU A 176 15.77 -12.29 21.02
C GLU A 176 16.57 -11.04 20.59
N GLY A 177 16.20 -10.46 19.44
CA GLY A 177 16.86 -9.29 18.86
C GLY A 177 18.16 -9.57 18.09
N GLN A 178 18.72 -10.76 18.19
CA GLN A 178 19.85 -11.19 17.37
C GLN A 178 19.36 -11.63 15.99
N ARG A 179 20.06 -11.20 14.93
CA ARG A 179 19.70 -11.50 13.54
C ARG A 179 20.72 -12.40 12.86
N MET A 180 20.23 -13.39 12.11
CA MET A 180 21.01 -14.26 11.25
C MET A 180 20.45 -14.20 9.83
N ALA A 181 21.31 -14.00 8.84
CA ALA A 181 20.90 -14.07 7.44
C ALA A 181 20.78 -15.55 7.01
N ILE A 182 19.63 -15.90 6.43
CA ILE A 182 19.43 -17.23 5.85
C ILE A 182 20.07 -17.26 4.47
N SER A 183 20.95 -18.23 4.25
CA SER A 183 21.65 -18.40 2.97
C SER A 183 20.88 -19.30 2.00
N GLY A 184 21.13 -19.13 0.70
CA GLY A 184 20.55 -19.97 -0.35
C GLY A 184 19.09 -19.65 -0.70
N THR A 185 18.57 -18.50 -0.27
CA THR A 185 17.27 -17.99 -0.72
C THR A 185 17.29 -17.67 -2.23
N PRO A 186 16.11 -17.60 -2.89
CA PRO A 186 16.05 -17.25 -4.31
C PRO A 186 16.75 -15.93 -4.66
N GLU A 187 17.37 -15.88 -5.84
CA GLU A 187 17.84 -14.61 -6.42
C GLU A 187 16.64 -13.73 -6.82
N VAL A 188 16.78 -12.42 -6.61
CA VAL A 188 15.70 -11.45 -6.82
C VAL A 188 16.14 -10.26 -7.66
N LEU A 189 15.20 -9.66 -8.41
CA LEU A 189 15.41 -8.37 -9.06
C LEU A 189 15.09 -7.21 -8.10
N THR A 190 16.10 -6.68 -7.43
CA THR A 190 15.93 -5.46 -6.61
C THR A 190 15.91 -4.21 -7.51
N LYS A 191 14.71 -3.72 -7.84
CA LYS A 191 14.53 -2.47 -8.59
C LYS A 191 13.20 -1.82 -8.25
N SER A 192 13.22 -0.56 -7.80
CA SER A 192 12.04 0.19 -7.39
C SER A 192 11.18 -0.59 -6.37
N GLN A 193 10.01 -1.13 -6.77
CA GLN A 193 9.12 -1.88 -5.89
C GLN A 193 9.46 -3.39 -5.81
N GLY A 194 10.36 -3.87 -6.67
CA GLY A 194 10.80 -5.28 -6.71
C GLY A 194 11.94 -5.59 -5.74
N GLY A 195 12.11 -6.88 -5.43
CA GLY A 195 13.04 -7.41 -4.45
C GLY A 195 12.60 -8.78 -3.91
N LEU A 196 13.10 -9.14 -2.73
CA LEU A 196 12.50 -10.18 -1.89
C LEU A 196 11.33 -9.54 -1.10
N LEU A 197 10.14 -10.10 -1.24
CA LEU A 197 8.90 -9.43 -0.88
C LEU A 197 8.28 -10.10 0.34
N ASP A 198 7.20 -10.87 0.20
CA ASP A 198 6.48 -11.42 1.35
C ASP A 198 7.13 -12.67 1.91
N VAL A 199 6.92 -12.91 3.20
CA VAL A 199 7.21 -14.18 3.88
C VAL A 199 5.95 -14.65 4.61
N LYS A 200 5.59 -15.92 4.43
CA LYS A 200 4.52 -16.56 5.21
C LYS A 200 4.93 -17.93 5.73
N VAL A 201 4.74 -18.15 7.02
CA VAL A 201 5.01 -19.41 7.70
C VAL A 201 3.74 -20.25 7.72
N HIS A 202 3.88 -21.52 7.33
CA HIS A 202 2.83 -22.51 7.47
C HIS A 202 3.33 -23.71 8.27
N ALA A 203 2.95 -23.73 9.55
CA ALA A 203 3.16 -24.86 10.43
C ALA A 203 1.89 -25.72 10.47
N ARG A 204 1.91 -26.88 9.82
CA ARG A 204 0.87 -27.90 9.96
C ARG A 204 1.51 -29.25 10.23
N GLY A 205 1.04 -29.93 11.26
CA GLY A 205 1.59 -31.21 11.71
C GLY A 205 2.79 -31.04 12.65
N ASP A 206 3.52 -32.13 12.83
CA ASP A 206 4.68 -32.28 13.71
C ASP A 206 6.04 -32.00 13.01
N GLY A 207 6.02 -31.78 11.70
CA GLY A 207 7.24 -31.48 10.92
C GLY A 207 7.67 -30.01 10.96
N ALA A 208 8.91 -29.76 10.53
CA ALA A 208 9.41 -28.39 10.37
C ALA A 208 8.47 -27.58 9.44
N PRO A 209 8.26 -26.28 9.71
CA PRO A 209 7.29 -25.47 8.99
C PRO A 209 7.71 -25.29 7.53
N TRP A 210 6.72 -25.19 6.65
CA TRP A 210 6.92 -24.66 5.31
C TRP A 210 6.95 -23.14 5.39
N ILE A 211 7.89 -22.52 4.68
CA ILE A 211 7.99 -21.07 4.57
C ILE A 211 7.78 -20.73 3.11
N TYR A 212 6.92 -19.75 2.83
CA TYR A 212 6.64 -19.25 1.49
C TYR A 212 7.34 -17.91 1.34
N LEU A 213 8.01 -17.71 0.20
CA LEU A 213 8.65 -16.45 -0.18
C LEU A 213 8.10 -15.99 -1.52
N SER A 214 7.66 -14.74 -1.58
CA SER A 214 7.38 -14.08 -2.85
C SER A 214 8.51 -13.11 -3.20
N PHE A 215 8.78 -12.97 -4.50
CA PHE A 215 9.86 -12.13 -4.98
C PHE A 215 9.62 -11.70 -6.43
N SER A 216 10.32 -10.66 -6.87
CA SER A 216 10.37 -10.30 -8.29
C SER A 216 11.43 -11.13 -9.01
N GLU A 217 10.97 -12.08 -9.81
CA GLU A 217 11.78 -12.91 -10.69
C GLU A 217 12.16 -12.15 -11.96
N LYS A 218 13.46 -12.14 -12.29
CA LYS A 218 13.98 -11.55 -13.53
C LYS A 218 13.91 -12.55 -14.69
N SER A 219 13.63 -12.07 -15.89
CA SER A 219 13.78 -12.82 -17.14
C SER A 219 14.31 -11.93 -18.27
N THR A 220 14.42 -12.51 -19.47
CA THR A 220 14.79 -11.79 -20.70
C THR A 220 13.73 -10.81 -21.18
N GLN A 221 12.46 -11.00 -20.79
CA GLN A 221 11.33 -10.14 -21.19
C GLN A 221 11.00 -9.05 -20.14
N GLY A 222 11.64 -9.10 -18.97
CA GLY A 222 11.41 -8.16 -17.88
C GLY A 222 11.45 -8.87 -16.54
N ALA A 223 10.39 -8.71 -15.75
CA ALA A 223 10.23 -9.41 -14.48
C ALA A 223 8.77 -9.80 -14.25
N MET A 224 8.52 -10.70 -13.31
CA MET A 224 7.21 -11.01 -12.71
C MET A 224 7.32 -11.40 -11.24
N THR A 225 6.21 -11.28 -10.51
CA THR A 225 6.08 -11.89 -9.19
C THR A 225 6.15 -13.40 -9.31
N ALA A 226 7.00 -14.02 -8.50
CA ALA A 226 7.10 -15.45 -8.32
C ALA A 226 6.94 -15.81 -6.83
N VAL A 227 6.53 -17.04 -6.55
CA VAL A 227 6.40 -17.58 -5.20
C VAL A 227 7.02 -18.97 -5.16
N VAL A 228 7.85 -19.20 -4.16
CA VAL A 228 8.37 -20.53 -3.80
C VAL A 228 7.99 -20.84 -2.36
N ARG A 229 8.07 -22.11 -1.99
CA ARG A 229 8.16 -22.53 -0.59
C ARG A 229 9.41 -23.35 -0.34
N GLY A 230 9.85 -23.42 0.90
CA GLY A 230 11.00 -24.20 1.32
C GLY A 230 11.01 -24.35 2.84
N ARG A 231 12.15 -24.79 3.37
CA ARG A 231 12.41 -24.98 4.79
C ARG A 231 13.74 -24.32 5.15
N ILE A 232 13.93 -24.02 6.43
CA ILE A 232 15.21 -23.59 6.96
C ILE A 232 15.81 -24.76 7.76
N ARG A 233 17.06 -25.13 7.45
CA ARG A 233 17.87 -26.06 8.25
C ARG A 233 19.26 -25.46 8.41
N GLU A 234 19.75 -25.35 9.64
CA GLU A 234 21.11 -24.88 9.94
C GLU A 234 21.44 -23.52 9.26
N GLY A 235 20.50 -22.57 9.28
CA GLY A 235 20.69 -21.25 8.66
C GLY A 235 20.66 -21.24 7.11
N ARG A 236 20.19 -22.32 6.48
CA ARG A 236 20.12 -22.47 5.03
C ARG A 236 18.70 -22.75 4.54
N TRP A 237 18.34 -22.15 3.42
CA TRP A 237 17.13 -22.46 2.67
C TRP A 237 17.28 -23.78 1.91
N VAL A 238 16.35 -24.71 2.11
CA VAL A 238 16.37 -26.07 1.56
C VAL A 238 14.97 -26.55 1.15
N ASP A 239 14.90 -27.67 0.45
CA ASP A 239 13.67 -28.34 0.00
C ASP A 239 12.72 -27.42 -0.81
N GLN A 240 13.29 -26.56 -1.65
CA GLN A 240 12.52 -25.58 -2.40
C GLN A 240 11.52 -26.22 -3.38
N GLN A 241 10.32 -25.66 -3.45
CA GLN A 241 9.28 -25.99 -4.41
C GLN A 241 8.66 -24.72 -5.00
N ASP A 242 8.42 -24.71 -6.31
CA ASP A 242 7.71 -23.62 -6.97
C ASP A 242 6.22 -23.66 -6.62
N ILE A 243 5.65 -22.50 -6.29
CA ILE A 243 4.24 -22.33 -5.94
C ILE A 243 3.51 -21.55 -7.02
N PHE A 244 4.07 -20.42 -7.43
CA PHE A 244 3.53 -19.57 -8.47
C PHE A 244 4.67 -19.05 -9.34
N ARG A 245 4.67 -19.40 -10.62
CA ARG A 245 5.56 -18.81 -11.62
C ARG A 245 4.80 -18.50 -12.90
N VAL A 246 5.14 -17.38 -13.51
CA VAL A 246 4.52 -16.89 -14.74
C VAL A 246 5.44 -17.21 -15.92
N PRO A 247 4.91 -17.73 -17.05
CA PRO A 247 5.71 -17.95 -18.26
C PRO A 247 6.43 -16.67 -18.72
N VAL A 248 7.67 -16.81 -19.19
CA VAL A 248 8.56 -15.68 -19.52
C VAL A 248 7.94 -14.73 -20.55
N GLU A 249 7.17 -15.24 -21.50
CA GLU A 249 6.45 -14.45 -22.51
C GLU A 249 5.37 -13.52 -21.94
N GLN A 250 4.96 -13.74 -20.69
CA GLN A 250 4.03 -12.86 -19.97
C GLN A 250 4.75 -11.96 -18.96
N HIS A 251 6.08 -11.97 -18.92
CA HIS A 251 6.83 -11.02 -18.11
C HIS A 251 6.77 -9.62 -18.69
N ILE A 252 6.81 -8.64 -17.80
CA ILE A 252 6.62 -7.22 -18.15
C ILE A 252 7.89 -6.45 -17.81
N ASN A 253 8.38 -5.65 -18.75
CA ASN A 253 9.51 -4.74 -18.57
C ASN A 253 9.07 -3.45 -17.86
N THR A 254 8.68 -3.58 -16.59
CA THR A 254 8.39 -2.48 -15.66
C THR A 254 8.93 -2.83 -14.27
N ALA A 255 9.16 -1.83 -13.42
CA ALA A 255 9.65 -2.05 -12.05
C ALA A 255 8.59 -1.76 -10.97
N TYR A 256 7.31 -1.65 -11.38
CA TYR A 256 6.20 -1.23 -10.52
C TYR A 256 5.12 -2.30 -10.44
N HIS A 257 4.30 -2.20 -9.40
CA HIS A 257 3.05 -2.91 -9.16
C HIS A 257 3.17 -4.44 -9.13
N TYR A 258 4.16 -4.95 -8.40
CA TYR A 258 4.31 -6.40 -8.21
C TYR A 258 3.20 -7.01 -7.36
N GLY A 259 2.55 -6.24 -6.48
CA GLY A 259 1.74 -6.78 -5.40
C GLY A 259 2.59 -7.67 -4.49
N SER A 260 2.39 -8.99 -4.59
CA SER A 260 3.21 -10.07 -3.99
C SER A 260 2.89 -10.47 -2.57
N ARG A 261 1.75 -10.03 -2.02
CA ARG A 261 1.32 -10.48 -0.70
C ARG A 261 0.69 -11.87 -0.75
N LEU A 262 0.91 -12.63 0.31
CA LEU A 262 0.46 -13.99 0.50
C LEU A 262 -0.51 -14.07 1.68
N ALA A 263 -1.56 -14.87 1.54
CA ALA A 263 -2.43 -15.26 2.65
C ALA A 263 -2.70 -16.75 2.58
N ILE A 264 -2.74 -17.42 3.73
CA ILE A 264 -3.04 -18.85 3.82
C ILE A 264 -4.38 -19.01 4.52
N ALA A 265 -5.30 -19.72 3.87
CA ALA A 265 -6.62 -20.03 4.43
C ALA A 265 -7.00 -21.48 4.10
N GLY A 266 -7.13 -22.32 5.12
CA GLY A 266 -7.33 -23.75 4.96
C GLY A 266 -6.19 -24.40 4.17
N ASP A 267 -6.53 -25.13 3.10
CA ASP A 267 -5.58 -25.84 2.24
C ASP A 267 -5.10 -25.03 1.02
N TYR A 268 -5.24 -23.70 1.08
CA TYR A 268 -4.94 -22.80 -0.04
C TYR A 268 -3.99 -21.68 0.36
N VAL A 269 -3.16 -21.29 -0.60
CA VAL A 269 -2.39 -20.05 -0.59
C VAL A 269 -2.96 -19.11 -1.65
N TYR A 270 -3.16 -17.86 -1.25
CA TYR A 270 -3.58 -16.77 -2.11
C TYR A 270 -2.39 -15.87 -2.39
N VAL A 271 -2.24 -15.45 -3.64
CA VAL A 271 -1.10 -14.65 -4.11
C VAL A 271 -1.62 -13.41 -4.81
N SER A 272 -1.25 -12.23 -4.33
CA SER A 272 -1.58 -10.99 -5.03
C SER A 272 -0.55 -10.68 -6.12
N VAL A 273 -1.03 -10.25 -7.29
CA VAL A 273 -0.19 -9.76 -8.40
C VAL A 273 -0.80 -8.47 -8.91
N GLY A 274 -0.06 -7.37 -8.84
CA GLY A 274 -0.51 -6.09 -9.38
C GLY A 274 -0.53 -6.06 -10.91
N ASP A 275 -1.00 -4.97 -11.49
CA ASP A 275 -1.16 -4.80 -12.94
C ASP A 275 0.17 -4.63 -13.70
N ARG A 276 1.28 -4.47 -12.97
CA ARG A 276 2.64 -4.20 -13.48
C ARG A 276 2.75 -2.94 -14.34
N GLY A 277 1.91 -1.94 -14.09
CA GLY A 277 1.86 -0.69 -14.85
C GLY A 277 1.24 -0.86 -16.24
N ARG A 278 0.38 -1.87 -16.42
CA ARG A 278 -0.41 -2.15 -17.62
C ARG A 278 -1.87 -2.34 -17.22
N LYS A 279 -2.54 -1.22 -16.96
CA LYS A 279 -3.86 -1.19 -16.33
C LYS A 279 -4.90 -2.05 -17.03
N GLU A 280 -4.88 -2.09 -18.36
CA GLU A 280 -5.76 -2.91 -19.19
C GLU A 280 -5.66 -4.41 -18.88
N MET A 281 -4.49 -4.91 -18.47
CA MET A 281 -4.29 -6.33 -18.17
C MET A 281 -5.01 -6.79 -16.90
N ALA A 282 -5.42 -5.85 -16.03
CA ALA A 282 -6.20 -6.16 -14.84
C ALA A 282 -7.57 -6.75 -15.19
N GLN A 283 -8.16 -6.36 -16.33
CA GLN A 283 -9.44 -6.88 -16.83
C GLN A 283 -9.28 -8.13 -17.70
N SER A 284 -8.11 -8.35 -18.30
CA SER A 284 -7.84 -9.51 -19.16
C SER A 284 -7.69 -10.79 -18.33
N LEU A 285 -8.50 -11.81 -18.63
CA LEU A 285 -8.50 -13.09 -17.91
C LEU A 285 -7.43 -14.07 -18.41
N ASP A 286 -6.75 -13.77 -19.51
CA ASP A 286 -5.61 -14.53 -20.05
C ASP A 286 -4.26 -14.08 -19.47
N ARG A 287 -4.27 -13.01 -18.67
CA ARG A 287 -3.08 -12.43 -18.02
C ARG A 287 -3.09 -12.65 -16.50
N PRO A 288 -1.90 -12.81 -15.88
CA PRO A 288 -1.77 -12.93 -14.43
C PRO A 288 -1.86 -11.58 -13.69
N ASN A 289 -1.80 -10.47 -14.42
CA ASN A 289 -1.68 -9.11 -13.90
C ASN A 289 -3.00 -8.59 -13.30
N GLY A 290 -2.92 -7.86 -12.19
CA GLY A 290 -4.08 -7.25 -11.53
C GLY A 290 -5.08 -8.28 -11.00
N LYS A 291 -4.55 -9.35 -10.39
CA LYS A 291 -5.31 -10.52 -9.91
C LYS A 291 -4.94 -10.86 -8.47
N ILE A 292 -5.89 -11.48 -7.76
CA ILE A 292 -5.56 -12.40 -6.67
C ILE A 292 -5.66 -13.82 -7.25
N HIS A 293 -4.60 -14.61 -7.07
CA HIS A 293 -4.55 -16.02 -7.46
C HIS A 293 -4.83 -16.91 -6.26
N ARG A 294 -5.43 -18.08 -6.47
CA ARG A 294 -5.62 -19.13 -5.46
C ARG A 294 -5.03 -20.44 -5.94
N LEU A 295 -4.16 -21.01 -5.11
CA LEU A 295 -3.44 -22.26 -5.35
C LEU A 295 -3.60 -23.17 -4.14
N HIS A 296 -3.44 -24.47 -4.33
CA HIS A 296 -3.15 -25.36 -3.20
C HIS A 296 -1.81 -24.97 -2.58
N LEU A 297 -1.60 -25.36 -1.32
CA LEU A 297 -0.35 -25.12 -0.60
C LEU A 297 0.91 -25.62 -1.36
N ASP A 298 0.77 -26.60 -2.24
CA ASP A 298 1.85 -27.15 -3.07
C ASP A 298 1.93 -26.55 -4.49
N GLY A 299 1.20 -25.47 -4.78
CA GLY A 299 1.22 -24.78 -6.07
C GLY A 299 0.30 -25.38 -7.13
N ARG A 300 -0.39 -26.50 -6.87
CA ARG A 300 -1.38 -27.02 -7.82
C ARG A 300 -2.58 -26.08 -7.93
N VAL A 301 -3.14 -25.94 -9.13
CA VAL A 301 -4.35 -25.13 -9.36
C VAL A 301 -5.62 -25.89 -8.91
N PRO A 302 -6.43 -25.34 -8.00
CA PRO A 302 -7.70 -25.94 -7.59
C PRO A 302 -8.68 -26.10 -8.75
N ARG A 303 -9.41 -27.23 -8.80
CA ARG A 303 -10.35 -27.55 -9.88
C ARG A 303 -11.57 -26.62 -9.91
N ASP A 304 -11.93 -26.08 -8.77
CA ASP A 304 -13.06 -25.17 -8.54
C ASP A 304 -12.68 -23.68 -8.67
N ASN A 305 -11.48 -23.34 -9.15
CA ASN A 305 -11.17 -21.95 -9.51
C ASN A 305 -12.12 -21.44 -10.61
N PRO A 306 -12.52 -20.15 -10.57
CA PRO A 306 -13.57 -19.61 -11.45
C PRO A 306 -13.16 -19.46 -12.92
N PHE A 307 -11.87 -19.30 -13.23
CA PHE A 307 -11.41 -18.96 -14.58
C PHE A 307 -10.44 -20.00 -15.15
N ARG A 308 -10.97 -21.15 -15.57
CA ARG A 308 -10.16 -22.30 -16.05
C ARG A 308 -10.42 -22.69 -17.51
N ALA A 309 -11.17 -21.88 -18.27
CA ALA A 309 -11.39 -22.15 -19.68
C ALA A 309 -10.06 -22.01 -20.46
N LYS A 310 -9.99 -22.64 -21.64
CA LYS A 310 -8.81 -22.50 -22.52
C LYS A 310 -8.55 -21.02 -22.81
N GLY A 311 -7.31 -20.59 -22.58
CA GLY A 311 -6.89 -19.20 -22.73
C GLY A 311 -7.07 -18.33 -21.48
N GLN A 312 -7.63 -18.85 -20.38
CA GLN A 312 -7.68 -18.13 -19.10
C GLN A 312 -6.52 -18.54 -18.19
N PHE A 313 -6.11 -17.62 -17.31
CA PHE A 313 -5.09 -17.88 -16.31
C PHE A 313 -5.71 -18.64 -15.13
N ALA A 314 -5.55 -19.98 -15.14
CA ALA A 314 -6.29 -20.93 -14.31
C ALA A 314 -6.23 -20.71 -12.79
N SER A 315 -5.16 -20.09 -12.28
CA SER A 315 -5.03 -19.77 -10.85
C SER A 315 -5.84 -18.54 -10.41
N THR A 316 -6.42 -17.77 -11.34
CA THR A 316 -7.13 -16.53 -11.01
C THR A 316 -8.33 -16.81 -10.11
N TRP A 317 -8.39 -16.11 -8.97
CA TRP A 317 -9.51 -16.13 -8.03
C TRP A 317 -10.40 -14.89 -8.16
N SER A 318 -9.79 -13.72 -8.31
CA SER A 318 -10.45 -12.43 -8.58
C SER A 318 -9.59 -11.56 -9.49
N TYR A 319 -10.20 -10.55 -10.11
CA TYR A 319 -9.54 -9.67 -11.09
C TYR A 319 -9.97 -8.21 -10.97
N GLY A 320 -9.34 -7.33 -11.74
CA GLY A 320 -9.59 -5.89 -11.66
C GLY A 320 -8.92 -5.21 -10.46
N HIS A 321 -7.76 -5.71 -10.04
CA HIS A 321 -6.93 -5.11 -8.99
C HIS A 321 -5.84 -4.24 -9.61
N ARG A 322 -5.46 -3.14 -8.96
CA ARG A 322 -4.34 -2.30 -9.40
C ARG A 322 -3.02 -2.79 -8.84
N ASN A 323 -2.84 -2.69 -7.53
CA ASN A 323 -1.59 -3.09 -6.87
C ASN A 323 -1.81 -3.46 -5.40
N PRO A 324 -2.30 -4.69 -5.11
CA PRO A 324 -2.56 -5.11 -3.74
C PRO A 324 -1.29 -5.22 -2.90
N GLN A 325 -1.25 -4.52 -1.77
CA GLN A 325 -0.10 -4.43 -0.87
C GLN A 325 -0.28 -5.21 0.42
N GLY A 326 -1.51 -5.44 0.88
CA GLY A 326 -1.83 -6.26 2.05
C GLY A 326 -2.80 -7.38 1.66
N LEU A 327 -2.72 -8.50 2.36
CA LEU A 327 -3.55 -9.68 2.15
C LEU A 327 -3.54 -10.48 3.45
N ASP A 328 -4.71 -10.76 3.99
CA ASP A 328 -4.84 -11.60 5.19
C ASP A 328 -6.16 -12.39 5.14
N ALA A 329 -6.18 -13.51 5.83
CA ALA A 329 -7.36 -14.36 5.95
C ALA A 329 -8.06 -14.10 7.28
N HIS A 330 -9.35 -13.82 7.23
CA HIS A 330 -10.14 -13.64 8.44
C HIS A 330 -10.11 -14.94 9.27
N PRO A 331 -9.67 -14.90 10.54
CA PRO A 331 -9.28 -16.09 11.30
C PRO A 331 -10.43 -17.07 11.54
N ALA A 332 -11.67 -16.58 11.65
CA ALA A 332 -12.84 -17.43 11.89
C ALA A 332 -13.52 -17.95 10.61
N THR A 333 -13.39 -17.24 9.48
CA THR A 333 -14.18 -17.53 8.27
C THR A 333 -13.32 -17.99 7.10
N GLY A 334 -12.00 -17.77 7.16
CA GLY A 334 -11.07 -18.03 6.07
C GLY A 334 -11.24 -17.07 4.89
N GLU A 335 -12.06 -16.03 5.02
CA GLU A 335 -12.26 -15.05 3.95
C GLU A 335 -11.05 -14.16 3.80
N VAL A 336 -10.56 -14.04 2.57
CA VAL A 336 -9.39 -13.23 2.27
C VAL A 336 -9.80 -11.77 2.10
N TRP A 337 -9.06 -10.87 2.72
CA TRP A 337 -9.17 -9.42 2.55
C TRP A 337 -7.86 -8.90 1.99
N ALA A 338 -7.92 -7.82 1.22
CA ALA A 338 -6.75 -7.16 0.65
C ALA A 338 -6.79 -5.66 0.92
N SER A 339 -5.63 -5.03 1.02
CA SER A 339 -5.47 -3.60 0.82
C SER A 339 -4.74 -3.37 -0.50
N GLU A 340 -5.05 -2.28 -1.20
CA GLU A 340 -4.37 -1.96 -2.45
C GLU A 340 -4.15 -0.46 -2.65
N HIS A 341 -3.09 -0.15 -3.39
CA HIS A 341 -2.80 1.22 -3.81
C HIS A 341 -3.66 1.61 -5.01
N GLY A 342 -4.41 2.69 -4.86
CA GLY A 342 -5.00 3.45 -5.95
C GLY A 342 -3.93 4.25 -6.73
N PRO A 343 -4.34 5.00 -7.77
CA PRO A 343 -3.47 5.93 -8.48
C PRO A 343 -3.17 7.18 -7.62
N ARG A 344 -3.59 8.37 -8.03
CA ARG A 344 -3.59 9.57 -7.18
C ARG A 344 -4.91 9.60 -6.40
N GLY A 345 -4.85 9.12 -5.15
CA GLY A 345 -6.04 8.79 -4.35
C GLY A 345 -6.64 7.43 -4.70
N GLY A 346 -7.74 7.09 -4.04
CA GLY A 346 -8.50 5.86 -4.31
C GLY A 346 -7.83 4.58 -3.84
N ASP A 347 -7.11 4.63 -2.72
CA ASP A 347 -6.65 3.40 -2.06
C ASP A 347 -7.86 2.64 -1.51
N GLU A 348 -7.76 1.31 -1.42
CA GLU A 348 -8.91 0.46 -1.06
C GLU A 348 -8.55 -0.63 -0.05
N VAL A 349 -9.55 -1.04 0.73
CA VAL A 349 -9.62 -2.34 1.40
C VAL A 349 -10.80 -3.12 0.82
N ASN A 350 -10.50 -4.33 0.36
CA ASN A 350 -11.39 -5.17 -0.42
C ASN A 350 -11.58 -6.53 0.24
N ARG A 351 -12.83 -6.98 0.40
CA ARG A 351 -13.15 -8.38 0.72
C ARG A 351 -13.06 -9.20 -0.56
N ILE A 352 -12.13 -10.14 -0.63
CA ILE A 352 -11.79 -10.88 -1.85
C ILE A 352 -12.72 -12.08 -2.06
N ARG A 353 -13.49 -12.05 -3.16
CA ARG A 353 -14.56 -13.01 -3.45
C ARG A 353 -14.31 -13.73 -4.78
N ARG A 354 -14.70 -15.01 -4.80
CA ARG A 354 -14.60 -15.89 -5.97
C ARG A 354 -15.20 -15.26 -7.22
N GLY A 355 -14.38 -15.14 -8.26
CA GLY A 355 -14.79 -14.76 -9.62
C GLY A 355 -15.20 -13.29 -9.77
N ARG A 356 -14.96 -12.45 -8.76
CA ARG A 356 -15.42 -11.06 -8.77
C ARG A 356 -14.41 -10.10 -9.40
N ASN A 357 -14.96 -9.03 -9.97
CA ASN A 357 -14.24 -7.91 -10.58
C ASN A 357 -14.17 -6.76 -9.58
N TYR A 358 -12.98 -6.22 -9.34
CA TYR A 358 -12.71 -5.09 -8.44
C TYR A 358 -12.50 -3.78 -9.20
N GLY A 359 -12.79 -3.78 -10.50
CA GLY A 359 -13.08 -2.56 -11.24
C GLY A 359 -11.89 -1.90 -11.90
N TRP A 360 -10.67 -2.01 -11.39
CA TRP A 360 -9.53 -1.33 -12.00
C TRP A 360 -9.27 -1.79 -13.44
N PRO A 361 -9.11 -0.87 -14.43
CA PRO A 361 -9.23 0.59 -14.35
C PRO A 361 -10.58 1.14 -14.85
N LEU A 362 -11.58 0.28 -15.05
CA LEU A 362 -12.94 0.67 -15.48
C LEU A 362 -13.59 1.64 -14.50
N VAL A 363 -13.32 1.47 -13.20
CA VAL A 363 -13.67 2.41 -12.14
C VAL A 363 -12.50 2.64 -11.20
N SER A 364 -12.50 3.80 -10.54
CA SER A 364 -11.49 4.17 -9.54
C SER A 364 -12.06 5.20 -8.56
N HIS A 365 -11.61 5.11 -7.31
CA HIS A 365 -11.84 6.15 -6.31
C HIS A 365 -10.88 7.35 -6.40
N GLY A 366 -9.79 7.20 -7.18
CA GLY A 366 -8.78 8.23 -7.45
C GLY A 366 -8.70 8.64 -8.92
N MET A 367 -7.77 9.56 -9.21
CA MET A 367 -7.50 10.11 -10.54
C MET A 367 -6.10 9.74 -11.03
N ASP A 368 -5.81 9.99 -12.30
CA ASP A 368 -4.46 9.83 -12.83
C ASP A 368 -3.53 10.92 -12.25
N TYR A 369 -2.22 10.68 -12.30
CA TYR A 369 -1.24 11.59 -11.69
C TYR A 369 -1.14 12.94 -12.41
N ASP A 370 -1.62 13.03 -13.65
CA ASP A 370 -1.78 14.28 -14.40
C ASP A 370 -3.05 15.08 -14.04
N GLY A 371 -3.84 14.60 -13.08
CA GLY A 371 -5.07 15.22 -12.60
C GLY A 371 -6.32 14.88 -13.41
N THR A 372 -6.24 14.03 -14.43
CA THR A 372 -7.43 13.57 -15.17
C THR A 372 -8.12 12.42 -14.45
N ALA A 373 -9.45 12.36 -14.48
CA ALA A 373 -10.15 11.24 -13.87
C ALA A 373 -9.87 9.92 -14.61
N ILE A 374 -9.66 8.83 -13.84
CA ILE A 374 -9.55 7.48 -14.42
C ILE A 374 -10.89 7.03 -15.01
N SER A 375 -11.99 7.35 -14.33
CA SER A 375 -13.35 7.02 -14.73
C SER A 375 -14.33 8.13 -14.35
N ALA A 376 -15.40 8.29 -15.13
CA ALA A 376 -16.45 9.27 -14.85
C ALA A 376 -17.29 8.94 -13.59
N SER A 377 -17.33 7.66 -13.20
CA SER A 377 -18.02 7.17 -12.00
C SER A 377 -17.07 6.26 -11.22
N PRO A 378 -17.06 6.30 -9.87
CA PRO A 378 -16.34 5.31 -9.07
C PRO A 378 -17.03 3.94 -9.04
N ARG A 379 -18.25 3.85 -9.59
CA ARG A 379 -19.12 2.69 -9.46
C ARG A 379 -19.57 2.19 -10.82
N MET A 380 -19.68 0.87 -10.95
CA MET A 380 -20.17 0.20 -12.15
C MET A 380 -20.91 -1.08 -11.78
N ARG A 381 -22.03 -1.35 -12.46
CA ARG A 381 -22.76 -2.61 -12.27
C ARG A 381 -21.85 -3.81 -12.58
N GLY A 382 -21.78 -4.77 -11.67
CA GLY A 382 -20.97 -5.97 -11.82
C GLY A 382 -19.52 -5.84 -11.33
N VAL A 383 -19.15 -4.66 -10.83
CA VAL A 383 -17.92 -4.42 -10.07
C VAL A 383 -18.25 -4.45 -8.57
N GLU A 384 -17.40 -5.07 -7.77
CA GLU A 384 -17.51 -5.04 -6.30
C GLU A 384 -16.99 -3.70 -5.78
N GLU A 385 -17.73 -3.12 -4.84
CA GLU A 385 -17.29 -1.89 -4.15
C GLU A 385 -16.29 -2.23 -3.04
N PRO A 386 -15.35 -1.34 -2.75
CA PRO A 386 -14.44 -1.52 -1.62
C PRO A 386 -15.18 -1.42 -0.29
N ALA A 387 -14.71 -2.17 0.70
CA ALA A 387 -15.22 -2.08 2.07
C ALA A 387 -14.81 -0.75 2.73
N ARG A 388 -13.68 -0.17 2.30
CA ARG A 388 -13.19 1.15 2.68
C ARG A 388 -12.31 1.69 1.55
N TYR A 389 -12.35 2.99 1.29
CA TYR A 389 -11.42 3.67 0.40
C TYR A 389 -10.88 4.96 1.02
N TRP A 390 -9.73 5.44 0.53
CA TRP A 390 -9.11 6.71 0.94
C TRP A 390 -8.75 7.58 -0.26
N THR A 391 -9.23 8.83 -0.21
CA THR A 391 -8.84 9.93 -1.09
C THR A 391 -8.64 11.16 -0.21
N PRO A 392 -7.40 11.68 -0.06
CA PRO A 392 -6.15 11.26 -0.70
C PRO A 392 -5.68 9.85 -0.32
N SER A 393 -4.70 9.34 -1.08
CA SER A 393 -4.05 8.05 -0.84
C SER A 393 -3.26 8.07 0.46
N ILE A 394 -3.39 7.01 1.27
CA ILE A 394 -2.58 6.74 2.47
C ILE A 394 -1.43 5.77 2.20
N SER A 395 -1.40 5.19 1.00
CA SER A 395 -0.51 4.12 0.52
C SER A 395 -0.52 2.90 1.45
N PRO A 396 -1.63 2.14 1.54
CA PRO A 396 -1.75 1.05 2.49
C PRO A 396 -0.69 -0.03 2.24
N GLY A 397 -0.16 -0.58 3.33
CA GLY A 397 0.79 -1.69 3.36
C GLY A 397 0.12 -2.98 3.80
N GLY A 398 0.84 -3.77 4.62
CA GLY A 398 0.31 -4.99 5.22
C GLY A 398 -0.95 -4.76 6.03
N ILE A 399 -1.76 -5.82 6.13
CA ILE A 399 -2.97 -5.85 6.95
C ILE A 399 -2.95 -7.10 7.82
N ALA A 400 -3.60 -7.03 8.98
CA ALA A 400 -3.76 -8.18 9.86
C ALA A 400 -5.09 -8.09 10.62
N PHE A 401 -5.88 -9.15 10.61
CA PHE A 401 -6.97 -9.30 11.56
C PHE A 401 -6.38 -9.53 12.95
N TYR A 402 -6.65 -8.63 13.89
CA TYR A 402 -6.07 -8.76 15.22
C TYR A 402 -6.73 -9.89 16.00
N THR A 403 -5.93 -10.84 16.49
CA THR A 403 -6.39 -12.03 17.23
C THR A 403 -5.88 -12.13 18.65
N GLY A 404 -4.89 -11.31 19.02
CA GLY A 404 -4.18 -11.41 20.30
C GLY A 404 -4.97 -10.91 21.51
N ASP A 405 -4.43 -11.19 22.69
CA ASP A 405 -5.04 -10.85 23.98
C ASP A 405 -4.50 -9.57 24.62
N ALA A 406 -3.39 -9.01 24.12
CA ALA A 406 -2.80 -7.79 24.68
C ALA A 406 -3.71 -6.55 24.50
N PHE A 407 -4.52 -6.53 23.44
CA PHE A 407 -5.48 -5.46 23.13
C PHE A 407 -6.88 -6.04 22.94
N PRO A 408 -7.56 -6.52 24.00
CA PRO A 408 -8.77 -7.33 23.87
C PRO A 408 -9.91 -6.64 23.10
N ALA A 409 -10.07 -5.32 23.28
CA ALA A 409 -11.05 -4.52 22.54
C ALA A 409 -10.75 -4.31 21.04
N TRP A 410 -9.57 -4.70 20.56
CA TRP A 410 -9.21 -4.67 19.13
C TRP A 410 -9.50 -6.01 18.43
N LYS A 411 -9.82 -7.08 19.16
CA LYS A 411 -10.04 -8.41 18.55
C LYS A 411 -11.07 -8.36 17.43
N GLY A 412 -10.72 -8.95 16.29
CA GLY A 412 -11.54 -8.95 15.07
C GLY A 412 -11.52 -7.63 14.28
N SER A 413 -10.84 -6.58 14.76
CA SER A 413 -10.54 -5.41 13.94
C SER A 413 -9.49 -5.76 12.89
N LEU A 414 -9.55 -5.09 11.75
CA LEU A 414 -8.50 -5.16 10.73
C LEU A 414 -7.51 -4.02 10.96
N LEU A 415 -6.26 -4.36 11.24
CA LEU A 415 -5.16 -3.40 11.29
C LEU A 415 -4.64 -3.18 9.86
N VAL A 416 -4.40 -1.92 9.48
CA VAL A 416 -3.93 -1.53 8.15
C VAL A 416 -2.76 -0.58 8.31
N GLY A 417 -1.56 -1.00 7.89
CA GLY A 417 -0.41 -0.12 7.82
C GLY A 417 -0.58 0.91 6.70
N ALA A 418 -0.16 2.15 6.91
CA ALA A 418 -0.17 3.21 5.90
C ALA A 418 1.24 3.77 5.73
N GLN A 419 1.79 3.61 4.52
CA GLN A 419 3.16 4.02 4.24
C GLN A 419 3.25 5.50 3.90
N GLY A 420 2.31 6.00 3.09
CA GLY A 420 2.27 7.38 2.65
C GLY A 420 1.92 8.29 3.82
N ALA A 421 0.83 7.96 4.52
CA ALA A 421 0.36 8.72 5.67
C ALA A 421 1.17 8.47 6.94
N ARG A 422 2.04 7.45 6.99
CA ARG A 422 2.88 7.10 8.16
C ARG A 422 2.02 6.81 9.39
N GLU A 423 0.99 6.02 9.17
CA GLU A 423 -0.10 5.77 10.12
C GLU A 423 -0.36 4.28 10.26
N LEU A 424 -0.88 3.86 11.41
CA LEU A 424 -1.53 2.56 11.57
C LEU A 424 -3.01 2.82 11.80
N HIS A 425 -3.84 2.20 10.97
CA HIS A 425 -5.29 2.28 11.07
C HIS A 425 -5.86 1.02 11.71
N ARG A 426 -6.94 1.18 12.49
CA ARG A 426 -7.76 0.11 13.03
C ARG A 426 -9.18 0.23 12.47
N LEU A 427 -9.54 -0.68 11.58
CA LEU A 427 -10.88 -0.76 11.03
C LEU A 427 -11.74 -1.64 11.93
N SER A 428 -12.79 -1.07 12.50
CA SER A 428 -13.81 -1.82 13.24
C SER A 428 -14.79 -2.45 12.26
N LEU A 429 -15.10 -3.74 12.46
CA LEU A 429 -15.98 -4.49 11.55
C LEU A 429 -17.24 -4.98 12.27
N ARG A 430 -18.37 -4.88 11.57
CA ARG A 430 -19.62 -5.58 11.92
C ARG A 430 -20.00 -6.51 10.77
N GLY A 431 -19.69 -7.79 10.92
CA GLY A 431 -19.72 -8.72 9.79
C GLY A 431 -18.72 -8.28 8.73
N HIS A 432 -19.19 -7.96 7.53
CA HIS A 432 -18.34 -7.50 6.42
C HIS A 432 -18.32 -5.97 6.23
N VAL A 433 -18.96 -5.22 7.12
CA VAL A 433 -19.09 -3.76 7.01
C VAL A 433 -18.06 -3.10 7.93
N VAL A 434 -17.28 -2.17 7.37
CA VAL A 434 -16.42 -1.27 8.14
C VAL A 434 -17.29 -0.22 8.81
N THR A 435 -17.32 -0.21 10.14
CA THR A 435 -18.14 0.72 10.93
C THR A 435 -17.35 1.90 11.48
N ALA A 436 -16.02 1.78 11.57
CA ALA A 436 -15.12 2.86 11.99
C ALA A 436 -13.74 2.64 11.39
N ASP A 437 -13.03 3.74 11.13
CA ASP A 437 -11.64 3.80 10.69
C ASP A 437 -10.90 4.75 11.63
N GLU A 438 -10.09 4.18 12.52
CA GLU A 438 -9.36 4.91 13.55
C GLU A 438 -7.86 4.89 13.26
N THR A 439 -7.22 6.06 13.20
CA THR A 439 -5.76 6.16 13.22
C THR A 439 -5.25 5.97 14.65
N VAL A 440 -4.67 4.81 14.94
CA VAL A 440 -4.17 4.45 16.29
C VAL A 440 -2.71 4.85 16.52
N MET A 441 -1.94 5.08 15.46
CA MET A 441 -0.55 5.51 15.52
C MET A 441 -0.26 6.43 14.33
N SER A 442 0.49 7.52 14.54
CA SER A 442 0.95 8.40 13.45
C SER A 442 2.37 8.93 13.68
N GLY A 443 3.05 9.26 12.58
CA GLY A 443 4.32 9.99 12.58
C GLY A 443 5.48 9.24 13.23
N GLN A 444 5.53 7.92 13.06
CA GLN A 444 6.63 7.06 13.54
C GLN A 444 7.48 6.47 12.40
N GLY A 445 7.17 6.79 11.15
CA GLY A 445 7.78 6.17 9.97
C GLY A 445 6.72 5.54 9.07
N ARG A 446 7.14 5.03 7.91
CA ARG A 446 6.23 4.41 6.93
C ARG A 446 5.85 3.02 7.43
N VAL A 447 4.59 2.79 7.79
CA VAL A 447 4.12 1.50 8.30
C VAL A 447 4.00 0.53 7.12
N ARG A 448 4.97 -0.36 6.97
CA ARG A 448 5.09 -1.27 5.83
C ARG A 448 4.26 -2.53 6.00
N ASP A 449 4.34 -3.13 7.18
CA ASP A 449 3.71 -4.40 7.50
C ASP A 449 3.19 -4.41 8.93
N VAL A 450 2.18 -5.25 9.17
CA VAL A 450 1.63 -5.51 10.50
C VAL A 450 1.37 -7.01 10.64
N ALA A 451 1.73 -7.58 11.78
CA ALA A 451 1.54 -9.01 12.05
C ALA A 451 1.08 -9.22 13.50
N ASN A 452 0.37 -10.32 13.74
CA ASN A 452 0.10 -10.80 15.10
C ASN A 452 1.31 -11.56 15.61
N GLY A 453 1.83 -11.16 16.77
CA GLY A 453 2.83 -11.94 17.50
C GLY A 453 2.21 -13.12 18.25
N PRO A 454 2.98 -14.20 18.47
CA PRO A 454 2.56 -15.36 19.26
C PRO A 454 2.38 -15.01 20.75
N ASP A 455 2.94 -13.89 21.19
CA ASP A 455 2.76 -13.31 22.52
C ASP A 455 1.47 -12.45 22.64
N GLY A 456 0.64 -12.44 21.60
CA GLY A 456 -0.63 -11.70 21.57
C GLY A 456 -0.50 -10.21 21.27
N HIS A 457 0.68 -9.69 20.99
CA HIS A 457 0.87 -8.27 20.64
C HIS A 457 0.88 -8.06 19.11
N PRO A 458 0.40 -6.91 18.61
CA PRO A 458 0.68 -6.47 17.24
C PRO A 458 2.16 -6.08 17.08
N TYR A 459 2.74 -6.45 15.96
CA TYR A 459 4.05 -6.00 15.52
C TYR A 459 3.91 -5.18 14.25
N VAL A 460 4.74 -4.15 14.08
CA VAL A 460 4.80 -3.33 12.86
C VAL A 460 6.22 -3.21 12.34
N ILE A 461 6.34 -3.18 11.01
CA ILE A 461 7.57 -2.75 10.32
C ILE A 461 7.45 -1.26 10.01
N LEU A 462 8.40 -0.47 10.49
CA LEU A 462 8.52 0.96 10.23
C LEU A 462 9.75 1.21 9.36
N ASN A 463 9.53 1.72 8.15
CA ASN A 463 10.60 2.08 7.24
C ASN A 463 10.81 3.60 7.21
N ASN A 464 12.06 4.02 7.21
CA ASN A 464 12.48 5.41 7.08
C ASN A 464 13.32 5.55 5.81
N PRO A 465 12.98 6.50 4.92
CA PRO A 465 13.73 6.68 3.68
C PRO A 465 15.06 7.41 3.86
N GLU A 466 15.22 8.21 4.93
CA GLU A 466 16.36 9.11 5.10
C GLU A 466 16.81 9.19 6.58
N PRO A 467 17.98 8.60 6.95
CA PRO A 467 18.70 7.59 6.17
C PRO A 467 17.84 6.32 5.96
N GLU A 468 18.09 5.55 4.90
CA GLU A 468 17.33 4.34 4.61
C GLU A 468 17.54 3.28 5.70
N SER A 469 16.54 3.11 6.56
CA SER A 469 16.54 2.16 7.66
C SER A 469 15.16 1.59 7.92
N SER A 470 15.12 0.44 8.59
CA SER A 470 13.89 -0.24 8.96
C SER A 470 13.99 -0.77 10.38
N GLY A 471 12.87 -0.73 11.11
CA GLY A 471 12.76 -1.30 12.44
C GLY A 471 11.47 -2.08 12.63
N ILE A 472 11.57 -3.20 13.36
CA ILE A 472 10.43 -3.99 13.82
C ILE A 472 10.10 -3.54 15.24
N HIS A 473 8.84 -3.18 15.47
CA HIS A 473 8.37 -2.69 16.75
C HIS A 473 7.15 -3.48 17.20
N ARG A 474 7.15 -3.85 18.48
CA ARG A 474 6.02 -4.45 19.18
C ARG A 474 5.19 -3.34 19.84
N LEU A 475 3.87 -3.37 19.68
CA LEU A 475 2.96 -2.47 20.39
C LEU A 475 2.70 -3.04 21.79
N ILE A 476 2.99 -2.28 22.84
CA ILE A 476 2.84 -2.71 24.24
C ILE A 476 1.78 -1.84 24.95
N PRO A 477 0.78 -2.42 25.63
CA PRO A 477 -0.17 -1.65 26.43
C PRO A 477 0.55 -0.70 27.40
N ALA A 478 0.12 0.57 27.42
CA ALA A 478 0.65 1.55 28.35
C ALA A 478 -0.08 1.42 29.71
N PRO A 479 0.57 1.82 30.82
CA PRO A 479 -0.09 1.85 32.13
C PRO A 479 -1.37 2.69 32.12
N ASP A 480 -2.34 2.29 32.93
CA ASP A 480 -3.58 3.04 33.11
C ASP A 480 -3.31 4.50 33.49
N GLY A 481 -4.02 5.43 32.83
CA GLY A 481 -3.85 6.87 33.07
C GLY A 481 -2.69 7.55 32.33
N ALA A 482 -1.87 6.83 31.53
CA ALA A 482 -0.77 7.43 30.77
C ALA A 482 -1.25 8.55 29.82
N VAL A 483 -0.72 9.77 29.94
CA VAL A 483 -1.16 10.91 29.10
C VAL A 483 -0.79 10.68 27.64
N ASN A 484 -1.67 11.03 26.69
CA ASN A 484 -1.33 10.98 25.27
C ASN A 484 -0.17 11.93 24.99
N THR A 485 0.93 11.41 24.45
CA THR A 485 2.09 12.23 24.04
C THR A 485 2.34 12.18 22.53
N GLN A 486 1.46 11.52 21.78
CA GLN A 486 1.39 11.67 20.33
C GLN A 486 0.99 13.11 20.00
N ARG A 487 1.82 13.78 19.19
CA ARG A 487 1.45 15.09 18.63
C ARG A 487 0.36 14.88 17.57
N ASP A 488 -0.72 15.65 17.64
CA ASP A 488 -1.66 15.72 16.52
C ASP A 488 -0.94 16.45 15.38
N PRO A 489 -0.75 15.84 14.21
CA PRO A 489 -0.11 16.50 13.08
C PRO A 489 -0.90 17.72 12.54
N ARG A 490 -2.14 17.96 13.03
CA ARG A 490 -2.95 19.14 12.71
C ARG A 490 -2.75 20.31 13.67
N THR A 491 -1.97 20.14 14.75
CA THR A 491 -1.62 21.18 15.74
C THR A 491 -0.12 21.38 15.78
#